data_AF-A0A7S1CK36-F1
#
_entry.id   AF-A0A7S1CK36-F1
#
_cell.length_a   1.000
_cell.length_b   1.000
_cell.length_c   1.000
_cell.angle_alpha   90.00
_cell.angle_beta   90.00
_cell.angle_gamma   90.00
#
_symmetry.space_group_name_H-M   'P 1'
#
loop_
_entity.id
_entity.type
_entity.pdbx_description
1 polymer ?
#
loop_
_entity_poly.entity_id
_entity_poly.type
_entity_poly.pdbx_seq_one_letter_code
_entity_poly.pdbx_strand_id
1 'polypeptide(L)'
;AGEGKDGGEEGRVSRKRLKKLARLSVAQLKQLVARPEVVEVHDVTSADPRLLVSLKAARNTVPVPRHWSMKRKYLQGKRGVEKVPYALPSFIEDTGIGKVRAALAEAEAEKTMKQQQRERVRPGMAKIELDYQVLHDAFFRHQSKPPLSQVGEIYYEGKEYEVSMSHVRPGKLSARLRAALGIGDDAAIPPPWLVNMQRYGPPPAYPGVKVPGVSAPLPPGASWGFHEGGWGSAPVDEY
;
A
#
# COMPACT_ATOMS: atom_id res chain seq x y z
N ALA A 1 -35.37 -67.83 30.11
CA ALA A 1 -34.23 -67.63 31.02
C ALA A 1 -32.97 -67.49 30.17
N GLY A 2 -32.16 -66.44 30.45
CA GLY A 2 -30.91 -66.08 29.76
C GLY A 2 -31.15 -65.09 28.62
N GLU A 3 -31.24 -63.77 28.78
CA GLU A 3 -30.37 -62.83 29.52
C GLU A 3 -28.88 -62.93 29.18
N GLY A 4 -28.35 -61.84 28.60
CA GLY A 4 -26.97 -61.40 28.84
C GLY A 4 -26.05 -61.31 27.62
N LYS A 5 -26.09 -60.17 26.90
CA LYS A 5 -24.92 -59.30 26.61
C LYS A 5 -25.29 -58.27 25.53
N ASP A 6 -25.89 -57.17 25.94
CA ASP A 6 -25.77 -55.91 25.20
C ASP A 6 -25.75 -54.75 26.20
N GLY A 7 -24.57 -54.53 26.80
CA GLY A 7 -24.43 -53.62 27.93
C GLY A 7 -22.99 -53.19 28.10
N GLY A 8 -22.52 -52.29 27.23
CA GLY A 8 -21.18 -51.76 27.42
C GLY A 8 -20.60 -50.76 26.44
N GLU A 9 -21.35 -50.01 25.62
CA GLU A 9 -20.73 -48.93 24.81
C GLU A 9 -21.51 -47.60 24.69
N GLU A 10 -22.50 -47.31 25.53
CA GLU A 10 -23.29 -46.05 25.40
C GLU A 10 -22.63 -44.79 26.01
N GLY A 11 -21.46 -44.90 26.66
CA GLY A 11 -20.82 -43.78 27.37
C GLY A 11 -19.48 -43.30 26.81
N ARG A 12 -18.91 -43.98 25.80
CA ARG A 12 -17.56 -43.69 25.31
C ARG A 12 -17.56 -42.47 24.38
N VAL A 13 -17.29 -41.32 24.97
CA VAL A 13 -17.03 -40.07 24.23
C VAL A 13 -15.93 -40.31 23.19
N SER A 14 -16.23 -40.09 21.92
CA SER A 14 -15.24 -40.31 20.86
C SER A 14 -14.00 -39.45 21.09
N ARG A 15 -12.81 -39.96 20.71
CA ARG A 15 -11.54 -39.21 20.82
C ARG A 15 -11.64 -37.81 20.20
N LYS A 16 -12.44 -37.64 19.14
CA LYS A 16 -12.69 -36.34 18.49
C LYS A 16 -13.50 -35.40 19.39
N ARG A 17 -14.53 -35.91 20.08
CA ARG A 17 -15.36 -35.14 21.02
C ARG A 17 -14.56 -34.76 22.28
N LEU A 18 -13.73 -35.67 22.79
CA LEU A 18 -12.82 -35.42 23.91
C LEU A 18 -11.82 -34.30 23.60
N LYS A 19 -11.18 -34.33 22.42
CA LYS A 19 -10.29 -33.26 21.95
C LYS A 19 -11.00 -31.91 21.80
N LYS A 20 -12.28 -31.90 21.39
CA LYS A 20 -13.06 -30.67 21.26
C LYS A 20 -13.42 -30.06 22.61
N LEU A 21 -13.75 -30.89 23.60
CA LEU A 21 -14.05 -30.44 24.97
C LEU A 21 -12.81 -29.90 25.69
N ALA A 22 -11.63 -30.49 25.44
CA ALA A 22 -10.37 -30.01 25.99
C ALA A 22 -9.83 -28.72 25.34
N ARG A 23 -10.44 -28.28 24.23
CA ARG A 23 -10.00 -27.11 23.47
C ARG A 23 -10.47 -25.83 24.14
N LEU A 24 -9.53 -24.92 24.41
CA LEU A 24 -9.82 -23.58 24.90
C LEU A 24 -10.66 -22.77 23.89
N SER A 25 -11.51 -21.89 24.38
CA SER A 25 -12.13 -20.86 23.54
C SER A 25 -11.11 -19.76 23.22
N VAL A 26 -11.35 -18.99 22.15
CA VAL A 26 -10.48 -17.86 21.77
C VAL A 26 -10.44 -16.82 22.91
N ALA A 27 -11.58 -16.57 23.55
CA ALA A 27 -11.67 -15.64 24.69
C ALA A 27 -10.83 -16.11 25.88
N GLN A 28 -10.90 -17.41 26.22
CA GLN A 28 -10.07 -18.00 27.27
C GLN A 28 -8.58 -17.90 26.95
N LEU A 29 -8.19 -18.19 25.70
CA LEU A 29 -6.79 -18.07 25.29
C LEU A 29 -6.27 -16.64 25.40
N LYS A 30 -7.08 -15.65 24.99
CA LYS A 30 -6.74 -14.23 25.14
C LYS A 30 -6.55 -13.81 26.60
N GLN A 31 -7.33 -14.35 27.53
CA GLN A 31 -7.17 -14.06 28.97
C GLN A 31 -5.88 -14.64 29.55
N LEU A 32 -5.34 -15.71 28.96
CA LEU A 32 -4.19 -16.44 29.50
C LEU A 32 -2.83 -15.94 28.98
N VAL A 33 -2.81 -15.16 27.90
CA VAL A 33 -1.58 -14.75 27.20
C VAL A 33 -1.34 -13.25 27.38
N ALA A 34 -0.08 -12.86 27.56
CA ALA A 34 0.32 -11.47 27.77
C ALA A 34 0.03 -10.54 26.57
N ARG A 35 0.03 -11.07 25.34
CA ARG A 35 -0.26 -10.34 24.10
C ARG A 35 -1.48 -10.94 23.39
N PRO A 36 -2.70 -10.58 23.81
CA PRO A 36 -3.93 -11.17 23.26
C PRO A 36 -4.27 -10.73 21.82
N GLU A 37 -3.62 -9.67 21.31
CA GLU A 37 -3.84 -9.10 19.98
C GLU A 37 -3.35 -10.01 18.84
N VAL A 38 -2.34 -10.86 19.10
CA VAL A 38 -1.79 -11.80 18.10
C VAL A 38 -2.59 -13.12 18.00
N VAL A 39 -3.59 -13.31 18.88
CA VAL A 39 -4.38 -14.54 18.93
C VAL A 39 -5.40 -14.56 17.79
N GLU A 40 -5.31 -15.58 16.95
CA GLU A 40 -6.20 -15.82 15.82
C GLU A 40 -7.15 -17.00 16.08
N VAL A 41 -8.23 -17.07 15.29
CA VAL A 41 -9.30 -18.08 15.46
C VAL A 41 -8.81 -19.52 15.30
N HIS A 42 -7.71 -19.73 14.58
CA HIS A 42 -7.15 -21.06 14.34
C HIS A 42 -6.20 -21.52 15.47
N ASP A 43 -5.74 -20.62 16.35
CA ASP A 43 -4.71 -20.93 17.36
C ASP A 43 -5.18 -21.89 18.44
N VAL A 44 -6.46 -21.81 18.80
CA VAL A 44 -7.10 -22.77 19.71
C VAL A 44 -7.08 -24.19 19.17
N THR A 45 -6.90 -24.37 17.87
CA THR A 45 -6.88 -25.70 17.25
C THR A 45 -5.50 -26.36 17.21
N SER A 46 -4.46 -25.62 17.59
CA SER A 46 -3.08 -26.12 17.65
C SER A 46 -2.87 -27.14 18.76
N ALA A 47 -1.76 -27.88 18.69
CA ALA A 47 -1.39 -28.86 19.70
C ALA A 47 -1.05 -28.20 21.05
N ASP A 48 -0.38 -27.04 21.02
CA ASP A 48 -0.11 -26.20 22.18
C ASP A 48 -0.42 -24.73 21.85
N PRO A 49 -1.64 -24.26 22.18
CA PRO A 49 -2.05 -22.88 21.91
C PRO A 49 -1.23 -21.83 22.67
N ARG A 50 -0.71 -22.15 23.87
CA ARG A 50 0.04 -21.17 24.68
C ARG A 50 1.43 -20.95 24.10
N LEU A 51 2.12 -22.03 23.74
CA LEU A 51 3.41 -21.97 23.07
C LEU A 51 3.32 -21.32 21.69
N LEU A 52 2.29 -21.64 20.90
CA LEU A 52 2.12 -21.04 19.59
C LEU A 52 2.00 -19.51 19.69
N VAL A 53 1.18 -19.02 20.60
CA VAL A 53 0.99 -17.58 20.77
C VAL A 53 2.26 -16.92 21.34
N SER A 54 3.02 -17.58 22.22
CA SER A 54 4.30 -17.04 22.70
C SER A 54 5.32 -16.87 21.57
N LEU A 55 5.36 -17.80 20.60
CA LEU A 55 6.20 -17.69 19.41
C LEU A 55 5.70 -16.59 18.46
N LYS A 56 4.39 -16.49 18.23
CA LYS A 56 3.79 -15.39 17.44
C LYS A 56 4.07 -14.02 18.05
N ALA A 57 4.09 -13.94 19.38
CA ALA A 57 4.37 -12.71 20.12
C ALA A 57 5.88 -12.42 20.28
N ALA A 58 6.76 -13.33 19.87
CA ALA A 58 8.20 -13.11 20.01
C ALA A 58 8.66 -11.93 19.14
N ARG A 59 9.69 -11.23 19.62
CA ARG A 59 10.20 -10.01 18.96
C ARG A 59 10.79 -10.34 17.60
N ASN A 60 10.47 -9.52 16.60
CA ASN A 60 10.94 -9.64 15.21
C ASN A 60 10.48 -10.94 14.51
N THR A 61 9.49 -11.65 15.04
CA THR A 61 8.85 -12.76 14.35
C THR A 61 8.00 -12.23 13.20
N VAL A 62 8.16 -12.83 12.02
CA VAL A 62 7.34 -12.54 10.84
C VAL A 62 6.17 -13.51 10.81
N PRO A 63 4.91 -13.03 10.72
CA PRO A 63 3.74 -13.90 10.74
C PRO A 63 3.65 -14.77 9.48
N VAL A 64 2.91 -15.88 9.58
CA VAL A 64 2.65 -16.75 8.43
C VAL A 64 1.82 -16.00 7.38
N PRO A 65 2.18 -16.05 6.08
CA PRO A 65 1.43 -15.38 5.02
C PRO A 65 -0.04 -15.80 4.97
N ARG A 66 -0.96 -14.82 4.89
CA ARG A 66 -2.43 -15.02 4.98
C ARG A 66 -3.03 -16.00 3.97
N HIS A 67 -2.34 -16.28 2.87
CA HIS A 67 -2.86 -17.15 1.80
C HIS A 67 -2.86 -18.65 2.17
N TRP A 68 -2.25 -19.06 3.29
CA TRP A 68 -2.17 -20.47 3.70
C TRP A 68 -3.55 -21.14 3.88
N SER A 69 -4.55 -20.38 4.35
CA SER A 69 -5.91 -20.87 4.59
C SER A 69 -6.87 -20.57 3.44
N MET A 70 -6.38 -20.03 2.33
CA MET A 70 -7.21 -19.70 1.16
C MET A 70 -7.38 -20.92 0.26
N LYS A 71 -8.59 -21.10 -0.29
CA LYS A 71 -8.87 -22.17 -1.25
C LYS A 71 -8.21 -21.92 -2.62
N ARG A 72 -8.00 -20.66 -2.95
CA ARG A 72 -7.46 -20.23 -4.25
C ARG A 72 -5.94 -20.34 -4.21
N LYS A 73 -5.31 -20.82 -5.30
CA LYS A 73 -3.84 -20.86 -5.35
C LYS A 73 -3.31 -19.43 -5.36
N TYR A 74 -2.15 -19.23 -4.74
CA TYR A 74 -1.49 -17.94 -4.62
C TYR A 74 -1.38 -17.25 -6.00
N LEU A 75 -1.71 -15.95 -6.07
CA LEU A 75 -1.73 -15.08 -7.26
C LEU A 75 -2.78 -15.36 -8.34
N GLN A 76 -3.66 -16.36 -8.18
CA GLN A 76 -4.64 -16.68 -9.22
C GLN A 76 -5.68 -15.57 -9.48
N GLY A 77 -5.90 -14.63 -8.56
CA GLY A 77 -6.84 -13.52 -8.78
C GLY A 77 -6.30 -12.40 -9.63
N LYS A 78 -5.00 -12.42 -9.93
CA LYS A 78 -4.40 -11.52 -10.92
C LYS A 78 -4.68 -11.95 -12.35
N ARG A 79 -5.34 -13.09 -12.57
CA ARG A 79 -5.74 -13.52 -13.90
C ARG A 79 -6.75 -12.52 -14.47
N GLY A 80 -6.41 -11.90 -15.61
CA GLY A 80 -7.24 -10.88 -16.25
C GLY A 80 -6.87 -9.44 -15.88
N VAL A 81 -5.97 -9.25 -14.92
CA VAL A 81 -5.37 -7.93 -14.68
C VAL A 81 -4.19 -7.76 -15.63
N GLU A 82 -4.26 -6.74 -16.48
CA GLU A 82 -3.16 -6.39 -17.37
C GLU A 82 -2.01 -5.82 -16.55
N LYS A 83 -0.85 -6.48 -16.63
CA LYS A 83 0.36 -6.03 -15.95
C LYS A 83 1.05 -5.01 -16.82
N VAL A 84 1.32 -3.82 -16.27
CA VAL A 84 2.17 -2.83 -16.93
C VAL A 84 3.53 -3.46 -17.26
N PRO A 85 4.07 -3.26 -18.47
CA PRO A 85 5.43 -3.67 -18.81
C PRO A 85 6.45 -3.13 -17.82
N TYR A 86 7.63 -3.75 -17.79
CA TYR A 86 8.70 -3.30 -16.89
C TYR A 86 9.12 -1.87 -17.24
N ALA A 87 8.95 -0.94 -16.30
CA ALA A 87 9.46 0.42 -16.41
C ALA A 87 10.93 0.45 -15.95
N LEU A 88 11.79 1.06 -16.77
CA LEU A 88 13.18 1.27 -16.41
C LEU A 88 13.29 2.29 -15.27
N PRO A 89 14.27 2.15 -14.36
CA PRO A 89 14.63 3.23 -13.45
C PRO A 89 15.00 4.49 -14.22
N SER A 90 14.66 5.67 -13.68
CA SER A 90 14.84 6.96 -14.36
C SER A 90 16.27 7.16 -14.88
N PHE A 91 17.28 6.89 -14.04
CA PHE A 91 18.69 7.05 -14.42
C PHE A 91 19.13 6.14 -15.58
N ILE A 92 18.44 5.02 -15.84
CA ILE A 92 18.68 4.16 -17.02
C ILE A 92 17.86 4.66 -18.20
N GLU A 93 16.61 5.09 -17.97
CA GLU A 93 15.75 5.64 -19.01
C GLU A 93 16.35 6.90 -19.65
N ASP A 94 16.98 7.74 -18.83
CA ASP A 94 17.66 8.98 -19.23
C ASP A 94 18.85 8.74 -20.18
N THR A 95 19.40 7.53 -20.24
CA THR A 95 20.43 7.15 -21.24
C THR A 95 19.87 7.11 -22.67
N GLY A 96 18.54 7.16 -22.84
CA GLY A 96 17.87 7.09 -24.14
C GLY A 96 17.81 5.68 -24.75
N ILE A 97 18.35 4.66 -24.07
CA ILE A 97 18.40 3.28 -24.58
C ILE A 97 17.02 2.71 -24.92
N GLY A 98 15.98 3.11 -24.18
CA GLY A 98 14.60 2.68 -24.45
C GLY A 98 14.13 3.12 -25.83
N LYS A 99 14.42 4.37 -26.21
CA LYS A 99 14.04 4.94 -27.52
C LYS A 99 14.83 4.30 -28.66
N VAL A 100 16.15 4.11 -28.48
CA VAL A 100 17.01 3.48 -29.49
C VAL A 100 16.57 2.05 -29.76
N ARG A 101 16.30 1.27 -28.71
CA ARG A 101 15.83 -0.11 -28.87
C ARG A 101 14.43 -0.21 -29.46
N ALA A 102 13.53 0.71 -29.11
CA ALA A 102 12.19 0.77 -29.72
C ALA A 102 12.28 1.02 -31.23
N ALA A 103 13.05 2.04 -31.65
CA ALA A 103 13.25 2.36 -33.06
C ALA A 103 13.88 1.19 -33.84
N LEU A 104 14.83 0.46 -33.24
CA LEU A 104 15.41 -0.73 -33.86
C LEU A 104 14.42 -1.88 -33.98
N ALA A 105 13.59 -2.10 -32.96
CA ALA A 105 12.56 -3.14 -33.00
C ALA A 105 11.50 -2.85 -34.08
N GLU A 106 11.09 -1.58 -34.22
CA GLU A 106 10.20 -1.12 -35.30
C GLU A 106 10.85 -1.34 -36.67
N ALA A 107 12.10 -0.91 -36.84
CA ALA A 107 12.84 -1.11 -38.08
C ALA A 107 13.07 -2.60 -38.40
N GLU A 108 13.21 -3.48 -37.41
CA GLU A 108 13.32 -4.93 -37.62
C GLU A 108 11.96 -5.58 -37.94
N ALA A 109 10.86 -5.06 -37.41
CA ALA A 109 9.50 -5.53 -37.72
C ALA A 109 9.09 -5.19 -39.18
N GLU A 110 9.56 -4.07 -39.72
CA GLU A 110 9.31 -3.68 -41.11
C GLU A 110 10.13 -4.48 -42.13
N LYS A 111 11.22 -5.14 -41.70
CA LYS A 111 12.10 -5.89 -42.62
C LYS A 111 11.43 -7.15 -43.14
N THR A 112 11.50 -7.31 -44.45
CA THR A 112 11.06 -8.52 -45.14
C THR A 112 11.96 -9.72 -44.83
N MET A 113 11.43 -10.94 -44.93
CA MET A 113 12.19 -12.19 -44.71
C MET A 113 13.47 -12.29 -45.57
N LYS A 114 13.45 -11.75 -46.80
CA LYS A 114 14.62 -11.71 -47.70
C LYS A 114 15.70 -10.76 -47.18
N GLN A 115 15.33 -9.61 -46.63
CA GLN A 115 16.27 -8.66 -46.01
C GLN A 115 16.88 -9.25 -44.74
N GLN A 116 16.08 -9.92 -43.90
CA GLN A 116 16.55 -10.60 -42.69
C GLN A 116 17.59 -11.71 -43.03
N GLN A 117 17.34 -12.52 -44.07
CA GLN A 117 18.29 -13.54 -44.52
C GLN A 117 19.61 -12.95 -45.04
N ARG A 118 19.56 -11.80 -45.74
CA ARG A 118 20.77 -11.10 -46.21
C ARG A 118 21.58 -10.51 -45.05
N GLU A 119 20.92 -9.86 -44.09
CA GLU A 119 21.57 -9.31 -42.89
C GLU A 119 22.21 -10.40 -42.01
N ARG A 120 21.64 -11.61 -41.99
CA ARG A 120 22.24 -12.76 -41.29
C ARG A 120 23.60 -13.16 -41.85
N VAL A 121 23.80 -13.04 -43.16
CA VAL A 121 25.06 -13.39 -43.84
C VAL A 121 26.04 -12.22 -43.86
N ARG A 122 25.52 -10.98 -43.92
CA ARG A 122 26.32 -9.74 -43.89
C ARG A 122 25.71 -8.74 -42.91
N PRO A 123 26.04 -8.83 -41.61
CA PRO A 123 25.48 -7.94 -40.61
C PRO A 123 26.04 -6.53 -40.74
N GLY A 124 25.18 -5.53 -40.59
CA GLY A 124 25.61 -4.16 -40.30
C GLY A 124 26.12 -4.07 -38.87
N MET A 125 27.37 -3.66 -38.69
CA MET A 125 27.96 -3.40 -37.37
C MET A 125 27.35 -2.14 -36.72
N ALA A 126 27.47 -2.02 -35.40
CA ALA A 126 27.10 -0.81 -34.63
C ALA A 126 25.63 -0.35 -34.76
N LYS A 127 24.66 -1.27 -34.63
CA LYS A 127 23.22 -0.91 -34.61
C LYS A 127 22.83 0.01 -33.44
N ILE A 128 23.59 -0.01 -32.34
CA ILE A 128 23.37 0.81 -31.16
C ILE A 128 24.70 1.48 -30.83
N GLU A 129 24.75 2.80 -31.00
CA GLU A 129 25.87 3.62 -30.52
C GLU A 129 25.38 4.40 -29.29
N LEU A 130 25.82 3.98 -28.11
CA LEU A 130 25.72 4.78 -26.89
C LEU A 130 27.12 5.14 -26.43
N ASP A 131 27.29 6.41 -26.05
CA ASP A 131 28.52 6.87 -25.43
C ASP A 131 28.74 6.14 -24.10
N TYR A 132 29.93 5.56 -23.96
CA TYR A 132 30.36 4.88 -22.75
C TYR A 132 30.31 5.83 -21.54
N GLN A 133 30.64 7.11 -21.72
CA GLN A 133 30.63 8.08 -20.64
C GLN A 133 29.22 8.31 -20.08
N VAL A 134 28.20 8.30 -20.95
CA VAL A 134 26.79 8.42 -20.56
C VAL A 134 26.35 7.21 -19.73
N LEU A 135 26.75 6.00 -20.14
CA LEU A 135 26.47 4.78 -19.38
C LEU A 135 27.18 4.79 -18.03
N HIS A 136 28.46 5.16 -18.00
CA HIS A 136 29.23 5.30 -16.78
C HIS A 136 28.55 6.28 -15.82
N ASP A 137 28.22 7.48 -16.27
CA ASP A 137 27.62 8.50 -15.42
C ASP A 137 26.21 8.11 -14.93
N ALA A 138 25.43 7.38 -15.73
CA ALA A 138 24.14 6.84 -15.30
C ALA A 138 24.24 5.91 -14.08
N PHE A 139 25.23 5.00 -14.07
CA PHE A 139 25.40 4.04 -12.98
C PHE A 139 26.21 4.56 -11.79
N PHE A 140 27.12 5.53 -12.00
CA PHE A 140 28.02 6.00 -10.94
C PHE A 140 27.70 7.39 -10.40
N ARG A 141 27.06 8.27 -11.19
CA ARG A 141 26.71 9.64 -10.77
C ARG A 141 25.21 9.81 -10.51
N HIS A 142 24.36 9.28 -11.39
CA HIS A 142 22.92 9.50 -11.34
C HIS A 142 22.13 8.35 -10.68
N GLN A 143 22.81 7.31 -10.18
CA GLN A 143 22.15 6.18 -9.57
C GLN A 143 21.33 6.58 -8.34
N SER A 144 20.03 6.28 -8.37
CA SER A 144 19.11 6.50 -7.26
C SER A 144 18.77 5.19 -6.55
N LYS A 145 18.74 5.20 -5.22
CA LYS A 145 18.33 4.03 -4.43
C LYS A 145 16.83 3.76 -4.62
N PRO A 146 16.42 2.55 -5.03
CA PRO A 146 15.00 2.21 -5.17
C PRO A 146 14.30 2.16 -3.81
N PRO A 147 12.96 2.27 -3.78
CA PRO A 147 12.19 2.02 -2.57
C PRO A 147 12.39 0.57 -2.13
N LEU A 148 12.80 0.37 -0.88
CA LEU A 148 13.02 -0.95 -0.28
C LEU A 148 11.94 -1.23 0.76
N SER A 149 11.56 -2.50 0.89
CA SER A 149 10.66 -2.97 1.94
C SER A 149 11.37 -3.06 3.29
N GLN A 150 10.65 -2.81 4.37
CA GLN A 150 11.19 -2.97 5.72
C GLN A 150 11.19 -4.45 6.18
N VAL A 151 11.93 -4.74 7.26
CA VAL A 151 11.95 -6.07 7.85
C VAL A 151 10.55 -6.46 8.33
N GLY A 152 10.11 -7.66 7.97
CA GLY A 152 8.78 -8.19 8.32
C GLY A 152 7.67 -7.81 7.34
N GLU A 153 7.97 -7.00 6.32
CA GLU A 153 7.03 -6.78 5.23
C GLU A 153 6.96 -7.99 4.30
N ILE A 154 5.79 -8.63 4.28
CA ILE A 154 5.51 -9.76 3.38
C ILE A 154 4.74 -9.24 2.17
N TYR A 155 5.05 -9.79 1.00
CA TYR A 155 4.25 -9.55 -0.18
C TYR A 155 2.99 -10.43 -0.19
N TYR A 156 1.85 -9.83 -0.48
CA TYR A 156 0.58 -10.53 -0.71
C TYR A 156 -0.09 -10.02 -1.98
N GLU A 157 -1.02 -10.83 -2.48
CA GLU A 157 -1.79 -10.46 -3.65
C GLU A 157 -2.59 -9.19 -3.38
N GLY A 158 -2.34 -8.15 -4.18
CA GLY A 158 -2.96 -6.84 -4.05
C GLY A 158 -2.13 -5.80 -3.28
N LYS A 159 -0.98 -6.18 -2.70
CA LYS A 159 -0.07 -5.24 -2.01
C LYS A 159 0.32 -4.05 -2.90
N GLU A 160 0.46 -4.25 -4.20
CA GLU A 160 0.82 -3.18 -5.15
C GLU A 160 -0.27 -2.10 -5.34
N TYR A 161 -1.53 -2.37 -4.96
CA TYR A 161 -2.61 -1.39 -5.06
C TYR A 161 -2.79 -0.57 -3.79
N GLU A 162 -2.01 -0.85 -2.75
CA GLU A 162 -2.08 -0.11 -1.50
C GLU A 162 -1.44 1.27 -1.67
N VAL A 163 -2.25 2.30 -1.49
CA VAL A 163 -1.81 3.68 -1.60
C VAL A 163 -1.38 4.20 -0.23
N SER A 164 -0.13 4.67 -0.12
CA SER A 164 0.34 5.33 1.09
C SER A 164 -0.25 6.73 1.21
N MET A 165 -1.01 6.98 2.28
CA MET A 165 -1.52 8.30 2.62
C MET A 165 -0.53 9.13 3.47
N SER A 166 0.73 8.68 3.60
CA SER A 166 1.73 9.27 4.49
C SER A 166 2.05 10.74 4.19
N HIS A 167 1.87 11.20 2.95
CA HIS A 167 2.06 12.59 2.54
C HIS A 167 0.85 13.51 2.81
N VAL A 168 -0.31 12.96 3.15
CA VAL A 168 -1.54 13.73 3.37
C VAL A 168 -1.50 14.32 4.78
N ARG A 169 -1.70 15.62 4.90
CA ARG A 169 -1.73 16.33 6.19
C ARG A 169 -2.94 17.26 6.25
N PRO A 170 -3.64 17.34 7.40
CA PRO A 170 -4.70 18.32 7.59
C PRO A 170 -4.21 19.74 7.28
N GLY A 171 -5.06 20.54 6.64
CA GLY A 171 -4.75 21.92 6.25
C GLY A 171 -3.98 22.08 4.94
N LYS A 172 -3.45 21.00 4.34
CA LYS A 172 -2.82 21.03 3.01
C LYS A 172 -3.70 20.34 1.99
N LEU A 173 -4.07 21.07 0.94
CA LEU A 173 -4.80 20.54 -0.21
C LEU A 173 -3.86 20.52 -1.43
N SER A 174 -3.81 19.39 -2.14
CA SER A 174 -3.07 19.30 -3.39
C SER A 174 -3.76 20.10 -4.50
N ALA A 175 -3.01 20.54 -5.50
CA ALA A 175 -3.57 21.27 -6.66
C ALA A 175 -4.68 20.46 -7.34
N ARG A 176 -4.47 19.15 -7.55
CA ARG A 176 -5.48 18.25 -8.11
C ARG A 176 -6.78 18.23 -7.28
N LEU A 177 -6.67 18.24 -5.95
CA LEU A 177 -7.85 18.22 -5.08
C LEU A 177 -8.55 19.58 -5.07
N ARG A 178 -7.80 20.69 -5.07
CA ARG A 178 -8.34 22.05 -5.19
C ARG A 178 -9.17 22.20 -6.47
N ALA A 179 -8.59 21.84 -7.61
CA ALA A 179 -9.28 21.84 -8.90
C ALA A 179 -10.55 20.96 -8.90
N ALA A 180 -10.47 19.75 -8.33
CA ALA A 180 -11.64 18.87 -8.22
C ALA A 180 -12.76 19.42 -7.32
N LEU A 181 -12.40 20.25 -6.33
CA LEU A 181 -13.33 20.93 -5.44
C LEU A 181 -13.82 22.28 -5.98
N GLY A 182 -13.33 22.72 -7.14
CA GLY A 182 -13.61 24.06 -7.67
C GLY A 182 -13.02 25.19 -6.81
N ILE A 183 -12.09 24.88 -5.92
CA ILE A 183 -11.29 25.87 -5.20
C ILE A 183 -10.17 26.21 -6.19
N GLY A 184 -10.18 27.41 -6.77
CA GLY A 184 -9.19 27.80 -7.78
C GLY A 184 -7.74 27.53 -7.35
N ASP A 185 -6.83 27.55 -8.32
CA ASP A 185 -5.41 27.20 -8.08
C ASP A 185 -4.71 28.17 -7.12
N ASP A 186 -5.30 29.34 -6.89
CA ASP A 186 -4.82 30.33 -5.94
C ASP A 186 -4.92 29.83 -4.49
N ALA A 187 -3.76 29.75 -3.84
CA ALA A 187 -3.66 29.42 -2.41
C ALA A 187 -4.41 30.41 -1.51
N ALA A 188 -4.70 31.61 -2.03
CA ALA A 188 -5.45 32.66 -1.37
C ALA A 188 -6.96 32.39 -1.29
N ILE A 189 -7.50 31.43 -2.04
CA ILE A 189 -8.92 31.07 -1.92
C ILE A 189 -9.08 30.08 -0.75
N PRO A 190 -9.91 30.41 0.26
CA PRO A 190 -10.12 29.53 1.40
C PRO A 190 -10.99 28.34 1.03
N PRO A 191 -10.86 27.22 1.76
CA PRO A 191 -11.78 26.11 1.58
C PRO A 191 -13.21 26.47 2.04
N PRO A 192 -14.26 25.86 1.45
CA PRO A 192 -15.65 26.25 1.69
C PRO A 192 -16.12 26.02 3.13
N TRP A 193 -15.46 25.14 3.87
CA TRP A 193 -15.77 24.88 5.28
C TRP A 193 -15.17 25.91 6.25
N LEU A 194 -14.37 26.89 5.78
CA LEU A 194 -13.78 27.92 6.63
C LEU A 194 -14.84 28.67 7.45
N VAL A 195 -15.94 29.09 6.82
CA VAL A 195 -17.03 29.84 7.48
C VAL A 195 -17.64 29.02 8.63
N ASN A 196 -17.77 27.71 8.47
CA ASN A 196 -18.25 26.83 9.53
C ASN A 196 -17.20 26.65 10.65
N MET A 197 -15.91 26.62 10.31
CA MET A 197 -14.83 26.59 11.31
C MET A 197 -14.74 27.90 12.12
N GLN A 198 -15.12 29.04 11.54
CA GLN A 198 -15.23 30.30 12.29
C GLN A 198 -16.41 30.27 13.28
N ARG A 199 -17.53 29.65 12.90
CA ARG A 199 -18.73 29.57 13.75
C ARG A 199 -18.61 28.54 14.88
N TYR A 200 -18.06 27.36 14.56
CA TYR A 200 -18.03 26.22 15.48
C TYR A 200 -16.64 25.94 16.06
N GLY A 201 -15.62 26.65 15.59
CA GLY A 201 -14.23 26.41 15.95
C GLY A 201 -13.52 25.38 15.04
N PRO A 202 -12.19 25.22 15.21
CA PRO A 202 -11.40 24.25 14.46
C PRO A 202 -11.75 22.80 14.87
N PRO A 203 -11.41 21.80 14.03
CA PRO A 203 -11.71 20.40 14.33
C PRO A 203 -11.13 19.93 15.68
N PRO A 204 -11.93 19.34 16.59
CA PRO A 204 -11.49 19.00 17.94
C PRO A 204 -10.43 17.89 17.98
N ALA A 205 -10.39 17.03 16.97
CA ALA A 205 -9.36 15.99 16.82
C ALA A 205 -7.96 16.56 16.49
N TYR A 206 -7.88 17.84 16.11
CA TYR A 206 -6.66 18.50 15.65
C TYR A 206 -6.41 19.83 16.39
N PRO A 207 -6.20 19.82 17.71
CA PRO A 207 -6.07 21.04 18.51
C PRO A 207 -4.88 21.91 18.13
N GLY A 208 -3.80 21.32 17.60
CA GLY A 208 -2.60 22.05 17.17
C GLY A 208 -2.63 22.58 15.73
N VAL A 209 -3.70 22.33 14.97
CA VAL A 209 -3.78 22.77 13.57
C VAL A 209 -4.13 24.26 13.52
N LYS A 210 -3.19 25.05 13.01
CA LYS A 210 -3.39 26.47 12.75
C LYS A 210 -4.14 26.65 11.44
N VAL A 211 -5.36 27.17 11.52
CA VAL A 211 -6.21 27.45 10.37
C VAL A 211 -6.16 28.96 10.08
N PRO A 212 -5.61 29.39 8.93
CA PRO A 212 -5.63 30.80 8.55
C PRO A 212 -7.07 31.33 8.52
N GLY A 213 -7.26 32.53 9.04
CA GLY A 213 -8.60 33.14 9.16
C GLY A 213 -9.48 32.60 10.31
N VAL A 214 -8.94 31.73 11.17
CA VAL A 214 -9.61 31.27 12.42
C VAL A 214 -8.67 31.36 13.61
N SER A 215 -7.53 30.68 13.54
CA SER A 215 -6.53 30.57 14.62
C SER A 215 -5.12 31.01 14.17
N ALA A 216 -4.99 31.48 12.94
CA ALA A 216 -3.76 31.97 12.35
C ALA A 216 -4.07 33.19 11.47
N PRO A 217 -3.07 34.08 11.23
CA PRO A 217 -3.25 35.22 10.34
C PRO A 217 -3.59 34.76 8.91
N LEU A 218 -4.23 35.65 8.15
CA LEU A 218 -4.54 35.42 6.75
C LEU A 218 -3.26 35.21 5.92
N PRO A 219 -3.31 34.41 4.84
CA PRO A 219 -2.20 34.32 3.91
C PRO A 219 -1.99 35.66 3.16
N PRO A 220 -0.77 35.93 2.66
CA PRO A 220 -0.50 37.15 1.90
C PRO A 220 -1.43 37.29 0.70
N GLY A 221 -2.01 38.48 0.51
CA GLY A 221 -2.96 38.76 -0.58
C GLY A 221 -4.41 38.33 -0.32
N ALA A 222 -4.71 37.72 0.83
CA ALA A 222 -6.07 37.42 1.23
C ALA A 222 -6.75 38.60 1.95
N SER A 223 -8.06 38.74 1.74
CA SER A 223 -8.91 39.74 2.37
C SER A 223 -10.09 39.09 3.08
N TRP A 224 -10.53 39.69 4.20
CA TRP A 224 -11.81 39.37 4.83
C TRP A 224 -12.98 39.73 3.91
N GLY A 225 -14.10 39.04 4.07
CA GLY A 225 -15.31 39.25 3.29
C GLY A 225 -15.97 37.95 2.83
N PHE A 226 -17.21 38.06 2.36
CA PHE A 226 -18.00 36.95 1.81
C PHE A 226 -18.08 36.96 0.28
N HIS A 227 -17.26 37.79 -0.38
CA HIS A 227 -17.07 37.77 -1.82
C HIS A 227 -16.26 36.55 -2.27
N GLU A 228 -16.18 36.31 -3.57
CA GLU A 228 -15.37 35.24 -4.14
C GLU A 228 -13.90 35.35 -3.70
N GLY A 229 -13.36 34.30 -3.07
CA GLY A 229 -12.01 34.30 -2.48
C GLY A 229 -11.89 34.99 -1.11
N GLY A 230 -12.98 35.54 -0.57
CA GLY A 230 -13.01 36.18 0.75
C GLY A 230 -12.93 35.18 1.91
N TRP A 231 -12.25 35.58 2.99
CA TRP A 231 -11.98 34.72 4.16
C TRP A 231 -13.04 34.75 5.26
N GLY A 232 -14.28 35.15 4.92
CA GLY A 232 -15.37 35.23 5.89
C GLY A 232 -15.22 36.41 6.83
N SER A 233 -15.59 36.22 8.10
CA SER A 233 -15.65 37.30 9.09
C SER A 233 -14.28 37.54 9.72
N ALA A 234 -13.91 38.81 9.88
CA ALA A 234 -12.75 39.17 10.68
C ALA A 234 -12.94 38.70 12.14
N PRO A 235 -11.87 38.33 12.86
CA PRO A 235 -11.93 38.00 14.27
C PRO A 235 -12.53 39.18 15.03
N VAL A 236 -13.54 38.90 15.85
CA VAL A 236 -14.23 39.94 16.63
C VAL A 236 -13.47 40.25 17.93
N ASP A 237 -12.54 39.37 18.32
CA ASP A 237 -11.68 39.53 19.49
C ASP A 237 -10.32 40.11 19.09
N GLU A 238 -10.22 41.44 19.12
CA GLU A 238 -8.97 42.13 19.39
C GLU A 238 -9.01 42.52 20.88
N TYR A 239 -8.30 41.78 21.73
CA TYR A 239 -8.36 41.84 23.20
C TYR A 239 -9.60 41.25 23.87
#